data_AF-A0A7K4BIA8-F1
#
_entry.id   AF-A0A7K4BIA8-F1
#
_cell.length_a   1.000
_cell.length_b   1.000
_cell.length_c   1.000
_cell.angle_alpha   90.00
_cell.angle_beta   90.00
_cell.angle_gamma   90.00
#
_symmetry.space_group_name_H-M   'P 1'
#
loop_
_entity.id
_entity.type
_entity.pdbx_description
1 polymer ?
#
loop_
_entity_poly.entity_id
_entity_poly.type
_entity_poly.pdbx_seq_one_letter_code
_entity_poly.pdbx_strand_id
1 'polypeptide(L)'
;MKDPVTDFTYPAKWVASCRSPTLLPDVRRGLAVLTASGKVLRRGFTTGTTAAAACKAAILSLVEDEEVVGVGITLPCGITVRIPVSAYRGTASCWKDAGDYPADVTADLEFVATAAPSI
;
A
#
# COMPACT_ATOMS: atom_id res chain seq x y z
N MET A 1 -12.35 -18.63 2.56
CA MET A 1 -11.87 -17.27 2.20
C MET A 1 -10.55 -17.44 1.48
N LYS A 2 -10.27 -16.71 0.40
CA LYS A 2 -9.04 -16.85 -0.38
C LYS A 2 -8.23 -15.55 -0.31
N ASP A 3 -6.92 -15.68 -0.20
CA ASP A 3 -5.99 -14.56 -0.28
C ASP A 3 -5.78 -14.17 -1.76
N PRO A 4 -6.07 -12.93 -2.17
CA PRO A 4 -5.93 -12.52 -3.56
C PRO A 4 -4.48 -12.28 -4.00
N VAL A 5 -3.52 -12.21 -3.07
CA VAL A 5 -2.10 -11.98 -3.38
C VAL A 5 -1.36 -13.29 -3.59
N THR A 6 -1.61 -14.28 -2.72
CA THR A 6 -0.88 -15.56 -2.71
C THR A 6 -1.70 -16.74 -3.24
N ASP A 7 -2.98 -16.52 -3.56
CA ASP A 7 -3.95 -17.54 -3.92
C ASP A 7 -4.24 -18.57 -2.80
N PHE A 8 -3.72 -18.34 -1.59
CA PHE A 8 -3.88 -19.24 -0.46
C PHE A 8 -5.33 -19.29 0.03
N THR A 9 -5.87 -20.49 0.20
CA THR A 9 -7.22 -20.68 0.75
C THR A 9 -7.14 -20.83 2.26
N TYR A 10 -7.63 -19.83 3.00
CA TYR A 10 -7.71 -19.86 4.45
C TYR A 10 -8.69 -20.94 4.92
N PRO A 11 -8.26 -21.89 5.79
CA PRO A 11 -9.15 -22.88 6.39
C PRO A 11 -10.32 -22.23 7.13
N ALA A 12 -11.51 -22.81 7.04
CA ALA A 12 -12.70 -22.28 7.71
C ALA A 12 -12.49 -22.08 9.23
N LYS A 13 -11.75 -22.99 9.88
CA LYS A 13 -11.36 -22.88 11.28
C LYS A 13 -10.55 -21.62 11.59
N TRP A 14 -9.65 -21.17 10.71
CA TRP A 14 -8.89 -19.94 10.94
C TRP A 14 -9.79 -18.71 10.87
N VAL A 15 -10.71 -18.70 9.91
CA VAL A 15 -11.68 -17.59 9.75
C VAL A 15 -12.59 -17.51 10.97
N ALA A 16 -13.07 -18.66 11.47
CA ALA A 16 -13.90 -18.73 12.68
C ALA A 16 -13.12 -18.34 13.94
N SER A 17 -11.82 -18.65 14.01
CA SER A 17 -10.93 -18.26 15.12
C SER A 17 -10.31 -16.86 14.96
N CYS A 18 -10.75 -16.05 13.99
CA CYS A 18 -10.23 -14.71 13.80
C CYS A 18 -10.50 -13.84 15.04
N ARG A 19 -9.44 -13.27 15.61
CA ARG A 19 -9.51 -12.44 16.82
C ARG A 19 -10.04 -11.03 16.54
N SER A 20 -9.94 -10.58 15.30
CA SER A 20 -10.39 -9.25 14.85
C SER A 20 -11.23 -9.38 13.58
N PRO A 21 -12.49 -9.87 13.67
CA PRO A 21 -13.33 -10.10 12.49
C PRO A 21 -13.57 -8.85 11.64
N THR A 22 -13.51 -7.67 12.25
CA THR A 22 -13.62 -6.36 11.58
C THR A 22 -12.52 -6.11 10.55
N LEU A 23 -11.38 -6.80 10.64
CA LEU A 23 -10.25 -6.72 9.69
C LEU A 23 -10.31 -7.78 8.58
N LEU A 24 -11.26 -8.72 8.62
CA LEU A 24 -11.44 -9.71 7.54
C LEU A 24 -11.70 -9.09 6.15
N PRO A 25 -12.38 -7.92 6.01
CA PRO A 25 -12.43 -7.21 4.73
C PRO A 25 -11.05 -6.90 4.16
N ASP A 26 -10.07 -6.52 4.99
CA ASP A 26 -8.69 -6.25 4.53
C ASP A 26 -8.00 -7.50 4.03
N VAL A 27 -8.25 -8.65 4.67
CA VAL A 27 -7.75 -9.94 4.20
C VAL A 27 -8.34 -10.28 2.83
N ARG A 28 -9.65 -10.10 2.64
CA ARG A 28 -10.32 -10.32 1.34
C ARG A 28 -9.83 -9.37 0.25
N ARG A 29 -9.44 -8.14 0.62
CA ARG A 29 -8.85 -7.14 -0.28
C ARG A 29 -7.36 -7.36 -0.54
N GLY A 30 -6.71 -8.29 0.16
CA GLY A 30 -5.27 -8.53 0.05
C GLY A 30 -4.41 -7.52 0.82
N LEU A 31 -4.99 -6.65 1.65
CA LEU A 31 -4.26 -5.67 2.46
C LEU A 31 -3.80 -6.24 3.81
N ALA A 32 -4.26 -7.44 4.17
CA ALA A 32 -3.86 -8.12 5.38
C ALA A 32 -3.80 -9.65 5.20
N VAL A 33 -3.11 -10.33 6.12
CA VAL A 33 -2.98 -11.80 6.18
C VAL A 33 -3.66 -12.32 7.43
N LEU A 34 -4.45 -13.38 7.31
CA LEU A 34 -4.98 -14.11 8.46
C LEU A 34 -4.04 -15.26 8.83
N THR A 35 -3.51 -15.25 10.05
CA THR A 35 -2.60 -16.30 10.53
C THR A 35 -3.35 -17.49 11.14
N ALA A 36 -2.67 -18.63 11.27
CA ALA A 36 -3.18 -19.81 11.96
C ALA A 36 -3.60 -19.56 13.42
N SER A 37 -2.99 -18.56 14.05
CA SER A 37 -3.27 -18.16 15.43
C SER A 37 -4.56 -17.34 15.59
N GLY A 38 -5.21 -16.98 14.47
CA GLY A 38 -6.38 -16.09 14.43
C GLY A 38 -6.03 -14.61 14.40
N LYS A 39 -4.75 -14.22 14.45
CA LYS A 39 -4.32 -12.83 14.27
C LYS A 39 -4.43 -12.41 12.80
N VAL A 40 -4.80 -11.15 12.58
CA VAL A 40 -4.73 -10.49 11.27
C VAL A 40 -3.53 -9.54 11.30
N LEU A 41 -2.68 -9.62 10.27
CA LEU A 41 -1.47 -8.79 10.13
C LEU A 41 -1.57 -7.94 8.86
N ARG A 42 -1.27 -6.65 8.95
CA ARG A 42 -1.25 -5.72 7.82
C ARG A 42 -0.10 -6.04 6.87
N ARG A 43 -0.39 -6.01 5.57
CA ARG A 43 0.65 -5.91 4.54
C ARG A 43 1.09 -4.46 4.41
N GLY A 44 2.41 -4.26 4.33
CA GLY A 44 2.99 -3.01 3.87
C GLY A 44 3.00 -2.91 2.34
N PHE A 45 3.68 -1.88 1.86
CA PHE A 45 3.95 -1.63 0.46
C PHE A 45 5.45 -1.74 0.18
N THR A 46 5.76 -2.26 -1.01
CA THR A 46 7.15 -2.42 -1.44
C THR A 46 7.80 -1.08 -1.77
N THR A 47 9.13 -1.02 -1.81
CA THR A 47 9.87 0.17 -2.29
C THR A 47 9.43 0.59 -3.70
N GLY A 48 9.14 -0.36 -4.59
CA GLY A 48 8.62 -0.07 -5.93
C GLY A 48 7.22 0.56 -5.90
N THR A 49 6.34 0.12 -5.02
CA THR A 49 5.02 0.74 -4.83
C THR A 49 5.15 2.18 -4.32
N THR A 50 6.01 2.41 -3.32
CA THR A 50 6.27 3.74 -2.75
C THR A 50 6.88 4.68 -3.80
N ALA A 51 7.87 4.21 -4.57
CA ALA A 51 8.46 4.97 -5.66
C ALA A 51 7.44 5.31 -6.76
N ALA A 52 6.62 4.34 -7.16
CA ALA A 52 5.57 4.56 -8.15
C ALA A 52 4.53 5.59 -7.68
N ALA A 53 4.17 5.57 -6.39
CA ALA A 53 3.29 6.56 -5.79
C ALA A 53 3.91 7.97 -5.83
N ALA A 54 5.18 8.12 -5.43
CA ALA A 54 5.88 9.40 -5.50
C ALA A 54 5.95 9.93 -6.95
N CYS A 55 6.35 9.10 -7.91
CA CYS A 55 6.42 9.51 -9.33
C CYS A 55 5.05 9.95 -9.88
N LYS A 56 4.00 9.17 -9.60
CA LYS A 56 2.64 9.53 -10.04
C LYS A 56 2.18 10.84 -9.41
N ALA A 57 2.45 11.03 -8.12
CA ALA A 57 2.08 12.24 -7.40
C ALA A 57 2.82 13.48 -7.91
N ALA A 58 4.12 13.36 -8.22
CA ALA A 58 4.92 14.44 -8.80
C ALA A 58 4.37 14.90 -10.15
N ILE A 59 3.95 13.98 -11.01
CA ILE A 59 3.34 14.32 -12.31
C ILE A 59 1.99 15.02 -12.11
N LEU A 60 1.12 14.47 -11.25
CA LEU A 60 -0.19 15.06 -10.99
C LEU A 60 -0.07 16.46 -10.36
N SER A 61 0.91 16.68 -9.49
CA SER A 61 1.12 17.98 -8.85
C SER A 61 1.66 19.08 -9.78
N LEU A 62 1.91 18.79 -11.06
CA LEU A 62 2.19 19.81 -12.09
C LEU A 62 0.91 20.53 -12.57
N VAL A 63 -0.24 19.87 -12.49
CA VAL A 63 -1.52 20.40 -13.02
C VAL A 63 -2.50 20.79 -11.93
N GLU A 64 -2.33 20.25 -10.72
CA GLU A 64 -3.17 20.60 -9.56
C GLU A 64 -2.65 21.88 -8.90
N ASP A 65 -3.56 22.80 -8.61
CA ASP A 65 -3.23 24.03 -7.86
C ASP A 65 -3.07 23.77 -6.35
N GLU A 66 -3.62 22.65 -5.86
CA GLU A 66 -3.58 22.22 -4.46
C GLU A 66 -2.59 21.05 -4.24
N GLU A 67 -2.27 20.78 -2.97
CA GLU A 67 -1.42 19.65 -2.59
C GLU A 67 -2.11 18.31 -2.91
N VAL A 68 -1.40 17.42 -3.60
CA VAL A 68 -1.84 16.05 -3.81
C VAL A 68 -1.45 15.21 -2.60
N VAL A 69 -2.45 14.86 -1.78
CA VAL A 69 -2.27 14.11 -0.51
C VAL A 69 -2.39 12.58 -0.64
N GLY A 70 -2.70 12.08 -1.84
CA GLY A 70 -2.86 10.65 -2.07
C GLY A 70 -3.09 10.27 -3.52
N VAL A 71 -2.50 9.16 -3.96
CA VAL A 71 -2.61 8.67 -5.34
C VAL A 71 -3.07 7.22 -5.41
N GLY A 72 -3.93 6.92 -6.38
CA GLY A 72 -4.32 5.54 -6.69
C GLY A 72 -3.23 4.83 -7.49
N ILE A 73 -2.78 3.65 -7.05
CA ILE A 73 -1.80 2.80 -7.73
C ILE A 73 -2.39 1.39 -7.88
N THR A 74 -2.22 0.80 -9.07
CA THR A 74 -2.51 -0.62 -9.30
C THR A 74 -1.24 -1.42 -9.10
N LEU A 75 -1.28 -2.35 -8.14
CA LEU A 75 -0.16 -3.22 -7.81
C LEU A 75 0.01 -4.34 -8.86
N PRO A 76 1.19 -4.97 -8.97
CA PRO A 76 1.40 -6.09 -9.90
C PRO A 76 0.43 -7.28 -9.68
N CYS A 77 -0.09 -7.46 -8.47
CA CYS A 77 -1.11 -8.46 -8.14
C CYS A 77 -2.54 -8.05 -8.52
N GLY A 78 -2.73 -6.93 -9.24
CA GLY A 78 -4.04 -6.46 -9.71
C GLY A 78 -4.87 -5.70 -8.66
N ILE A 79 -4.39 -5.58 -7.42
CA ILE A 79 -5.07 -4.82 -6.37
C ILE A 79 -4.79 -3.33 -6.57
N THR A 80 -5.84 -2.50 -6.55
CA THR A 80 -5.70 -1.04 -6.55
C THR A 80 -5.77 -0.51 -5.13
N VAL A 81 -4.83 0.36 -4.77
CA VAL A 81 -4.71 0.99 -3.45
C VAL A 81 -4.53 2.50 -3.59
N ARG A 82 -4.97 3.26 -2.58
CA ARG A 82 -4.64 4.68 -2.46
C ARG A 82 -3.47 4.81 -1.49
N ILE A 83 -2.35 5.34 -1.98
CA ILE A 83 -1.13 5.56 -1.21
C ILE A 83 -1.08 7.03 -0.78
N PRO A 84 -0.94 7.34 0.52
CA PRO A 84 -0.69 8.69 1.00
C PRO A 84 0.64 9.23 0.47
N VAL A 85 0.65 10.49 0.06
CA VAL A 85 1.81 11.22 -0.44
C VAL A 85 1.73 12.67 0.01
N SER A 86 2.82 13.42 -0.08
CA SER A 86 2.81 14.88 -0.05
C SER A 86 3.43 15.35 -1.36
N ALA A 87 2.67 16.06 -2.19
CA ALA A 87 3.15 16.47 -3.49
C ALA A 87 2.60 17.83 -3.92
N TYR A 88 3.49 18.68 -4.41
CA TYR A 88 3.19 20.04 -4.83
C TYR A 88 4.17 20.50 -5.90
N ARG A 89 3.66 21.15 -6.95
CA ARG A 89 4.45 21.78 -8.03
C ARG A 89 5.57 20.90 -8.59
N GLY A 90 5.24 19.66 -8.95
CA GLY A 90 6.17 18.75 -9.60
C GLY A 90 7.09 17.99 -8.65
N THR A 91 7.03 18.20 -7.34
CA THR A 91 7.81 17.42 -6.36
C THR A 91 6.87 16.60 -5.49
N ALA A 92 7.26 15.37 -5.15
CA ALA A 92 6.48 14.49 -4.29
C ALA A 92 7.36 13.66 -3.35
N SER A 93 6.87 13.47 -2.12
CA SER A 93 7.40 12.57 -1.11
C SER A 93 6.40 11.45 -0.78
N CYS A 94 6.89 10.24 -0.60
CA CYS A 94 6.13 9.07 -0.16
C CYS A 94 6.97 8.24 0.81
N TRP A 95 6.38 7.80 1.92
CA TRP A 95 7.06 6.98 2.92
C TRP A 95 6.65 5.52 2.80
N LYS A 96 7.62 4.62 2.96
CA LYS A 96 7.36 3.18 2.85
C LYS A 96 6.72 2.62 4.12
N ASP A 97 5.45 2.25 4.04
CA ASP A 97 4.74 1.49 5.07
C ASP A 97 5.17 0.01 5.02
N ALA A 98 5.73 -0.53 6.10
CA ALA A 98 6.13 -1.94 6.20
C ALA A 98 5.00 -2.87 6.69
N GLY A 99 3.83 -2.33 7.05
CA GLY A 99 2.77 -3.07 7.71
C GLY A 99 3.27 -3.64 9.04
N ASP A 100 2.91 -4.89 9.33
CA ASP A 100 3.31 -5.56 10.57
C ASP A 100 4.62 -6.38 10.42
N TYR A 101 5.46 -6.11 9.40
CA TYR A 101 6.74 -6.82 9.22
C TYR A 101 7.85 -6.15 10.04
N PRO A 102 8.34 -6.75 11.14
CA PRO A 102 9.20 -6.07 12.10
C PRO A 102 10.65 -5.92 11.66
N ALA A 103 11.08 -6.67 10.64
CA ALA A 103 12.47 -6.74 10.19
C ALA A 103 12.69 -6.04 8.85
N ASP A 104 11.79 -5.15 8.45
CA ASP A 104 11.95 -4.37 7.23
C ASP A 104 12.96 -3.24 7.44
N VAL A 105 14.20 -3.45 7.00
CA VAL A 105 15.29 -2.45 7.10
C VAL A 105 15.05 -1.20 6.26
N THR A 106 14.05 -1.22 5.38
CA THR A 106 13.65 -0.07 4.54
C THR A 106 12.28 0.49 4.93
N ALA A 107 11.75 0.12 6.10
CA ALA A 107 10.57 0.77 6.68
C ALA A 107 10.83 2.28 6.84
N ASP A 108 9.78 3.08 6.64
CA ASP A 108 9.77 4.54 6.83
C ASP A 108 10.74 5.34 5.97
N LEU A 109 11.49 4.70 5.05
CA LEU A 109 12.30 5.41 4.07
C LEU A 109 11.41 6.29 3.21
N GLU A 110 11.85 7.53 3.03
CA GLU A 110 11.25 8.51 2.13
C GLU A 110 11.73 8.28 0.70
N PHE A 111 10.78 8.26 -0.23
CA PHE A 111 11.01 8.27 -1.67
C PHE A 111 10.58 9.63 -2.19
N VAL A 112 11.52 10.35 -2.80
CA VAL A 112 11.28 11.66 -3.42
C VAL A 112 11.33 11.53 -4.93
N ALA A 113 10.34 12.11 -5.61
CA ALA A 113 10.30 12.19 -7.06
C ALA A 113 10.11 13.64 -7.52
N THR A 114 10.71 13.99 -8.65
CA THR A 114 10.52 15.27 -9.32
C THR A 114 10.05 15.06 -10.75
N ALA A 115 9.16 15.93 -11.21
CA ALA A 115 8.63 15.97 -12.55
C ALA A 115 8.73 17.41 -13.09
N ALA A 116 8.93 17.52 -14.40
CA ALA A 116 8.93 18.79 -15.10
C ALA A 116 8.09 18.65 -16.39
N PRO A 117 7.49 19.74 -16.90
CA PRO A 117 6.81 19.71 -18.19
C PRO A 117 7.76 19.23 -19.31
N SER A 118 7.20 18.51 -20.28
CA SER A 118 7.95 18.23 -21.51
C SER A 118 8.19 19.53 -22.28
N ILE A 119 9.39 19.64 -22.85
CA ILE A 119 9.85 20.75 -23.69
C ILE A 119 9.14 20.74 -25.04
#